data_AF-A0A7X1ZR30-F1
#
_entry.id   AF-A0A7X1ZR30-F1
#
_cell.length_a   1.000
_cell.length_b   1.000
_cell.length_c   1.000
_cell.angle_alpha   90.00
_cell.angle_beta   90.00
_cell.angle_gamma   90.00
#
_symmetry.space_group_name_H-M   'P 1'
#
loop_
_entity.id
_entity.type
_entity.pdbx_description
1 polymer ?
#
loop_
_entity_poly.entity_id
_entity_poly.type
_entity_poly.pdbx_seq_one_letter_code
_entity_poly.pdbx_strand_id
1 'polypeptide(L)'
;REMVAFLIDQNVLRQQAVFVDFFGKKAATTPSLASFSLRTKSPLIPVFCYPTSSHAYHLKIFSPLSITLGGNYNQEVLKITQICTKIIETQIRKNPDYWFWFHNRWKTRPEEEDA
;
A
#
# COMPACT_ATOMS: atom_id res chain seq x y z
N ARG A 1 -1.46 -23.12 -9.36
CA ARG A 1 -1.95 -21.84 -8.80
C ARG A 1 -0.94 -21.44 -7.73
N GLU A 2 -0.44 -20.21 -7.77
CA GLU A 2 0.65 -19.74 -6.91
C GLU A 2 0.23 -18.46 -6.18
N MET A 3 0.98 -18.11 -5.13
CA MET A 3 0.80 -16.86 -4.38
C MET A 3 2.01 -15.96 -4.61
N VAL A 4 1.77 -14.66 -4.74
CA VAL A 4 2.81 -13.63 -4.88
C VAL A 4 2.63 -12.62 -3.75
N ALA A 5 3.71 -12.31 -3.04
CA ALA A 5 3.72 -11.32 -1.97
C ALA A 5 4.31 -10.00 -2.48
N PHE A 6 3.71 -8.88 -2.07
CA PHE A 6 4.19 -7.53 -2.36
C PHE A 6 4.40 -6.76 -1.07
N LEU A 7 5.50 -6.02 -0.98
CA LEU A 7 5.69 -4.93 -0.03
C LEU A 7 5.49 -3.62 -0.80
N ILE A 8 4.51 -2.81 -0.38
CA ILE A 8 4.03 -1.64 -1.14
C ILE A 8 4.16 -0.33 -0.36
N ASP A 9 4.86 -0.37 0.76
CA ASP A 9 4.96 0.70 1.74
C ASP A 9 6.26 1.49 1.64
N GLN A 10 6.88 1.53 0.47
CA GLN A 10 8.12 2.27 0.25
C GLN A 10 7.93 3.44 -0.72
N ASN A 11 8.72 4.50 -0.53
CA ASN A 11 8.79 5.61 -1.47
C ASN A 11 9.44 5.15 -2.78
N VAL A 12 8.82 5.50 -3.92
CA VAL A 12 9.37 5.24 -5.26
C VAL A 12 9.76 6.54 -5.97
N LEU A 13 10.43 6.42 -7.12
CA LEU A 13 10.73 7.56 -7.98
C LEU A 13 9.44 8.13 -8.57
N ARG A 14 9.42 9.44 -8.81
CA ARG A 14 8.24 10.17 -9.33
C ARG A 14 7.66 9.52 -10.59
N GLN A 15 8.51 9.19 -11.55
CA GLN A 15 8.13 8.57 -12.83
C GLN A 15 7.52 7.16 -12.69
N GLN A 16 7.68 6.52 -11.53
CA GLN A 16 7.17 5.18 -11.23
C GLN A 16 5.96 5.23 -10.27
N ALA A 17 5.57 6.42 -9.83
CA ALA A 17 4.62 6.59 -8.75
C ALA A 17 3.20 6.83 -9.24
N VAL A 18 2.24 6.38 -8.44
CA VAL A 18 0.96 7.07 -8.28
C VAL A 18 0.97 7.78 -6.93
N PHE A 19 0.50 9.03 -6.90
CA PHE A 19 0.43 9.81 -5.67
C PHE A 19 -0.87 9.52 -4.94
N VAL A 20 -0.76 8.96 -3.74
CA VAL A 20 -1.86 8.64 -2.85
C VAL A 20 -1.71 9.39 -1.53
N ASP A 21 -2.81 9.61 -0.84
CA ASP A 21 -2.80 10.18 0.50
C ASP A 21 -2.29 9.14 1.50
N PHE A 22 -1.25 9.52 2.24
CA PHE A 22 -0.66 8.78 3.34
C PHE A 22 -0.46 9.72 4.54
N PHE A 23 -1.26 9.52 5.58
CA PHE A 23 -1.38 10.38 6.77
C PHE A 23 -1.64 11.85 6.43
N GLY A 24 -2.50 12.11 5.44
CA GLY A 24 -2.92 13.46 5.04
C GLY A 24 -1.91 14.21 4.17
N LYS A 25 -0.83 13.56 3.72
CA LYS A 25 0.13 14.11 2.75
C LYS A 25 0.26 13.17 1.55
N LYS A 26 0.51 13.72 0.36
CA LYS A 26 0.78 12.92 -0.83
C LYS A 26 2.08 12.13 -0.67
N ALA A 27 2.05 10.84 -1.01
CA ALA A 27 3.20 9.95 -1.00
C ALA A 27 3.33 9.21 -2.34
N ALA A 28 4.54 9.19 -2.89
CA ALA A 28 4.86 8.44 -4.10
C ALA A 28 4.82 6.93 -3.79
N THR A 29 3.87 6.22 -4.40
CA THR A 29 3.60 4.80 -4.10
C THR A 29 3.57 3.99 -5.39
N THR A 30 4.09 2.76 -5.32
CA THR A 30 4.13 1.86 -6.47
C THR A 30 2.71 1.47 -6.93
N PRO A 31 2.40 1.53 -8.24
CA PRO A 31 1.15 1.02 -8.78
C PRO A 31 1.15 -0.50 -8.97
N SER A 32 2.30 -1.18 -8.77
CA SER A 32 2.51 -2.56 -9.23
C SER A 32 1.51 -3.57 -8.68
N LEU A 33 1.11 -3.47 -7.41
CA LEU A 33 0.11 -4.38 -6.82
C LEU A 33 -1.26 -4.22 -7.51
N ALA A 34 -1.69 -2.96 -7.70
CA ALA A 34 -2.96 -2.65 -8.35
C ALA A 34 -2.95 -3.10 -9.83
N SER A 35 -1.87 -2.75 -10.55
CA SER A 35 -1.69 -3.16 -11.94
C SER A 35 -1.66 -4.68 -12.11
N PHE A 36 -1.01 -5.40 -11.18
CA PHE A 36 -0.98 -6.86 -11.16
C PHE A 36 -2.39 -7.43 -10.97
N SER A 37 -3.09 -7.01 -9.91
CA SER A 37 -4.44 -7.49 -9.61
C SER A 37 -5.43 -7.22 -10.75
N LEU A 38 -5.39 -6.06 -11.39
CA LEU A 38 -6.25 -5.74 -12.53
C LEU A 38 -5.99 -6.64 -13.75
N ARG A 39 -4.72 -6.96 -14.02
CA ARG A 39 -4.34 -7.81 -15.16
C ARG A 39 -4.68 -9.28 -14.93
N THR A 40 -4.40 -9.79 -13.74
CA THR A 40 -4.60 -11.21 -13.41
C THR A 40 -5.99 -11.51 -12.86
N LYS A 41 -6.76 -10.47 -12.52
CA LYS A 41 -8.03 -10.58 -11.77
C LYS A 41 -7.87 -11.32 -10.44
N SER A 42 -6.67 -11.29 -9.87
CA SER A 42 -6.38 -11.97 -8.61
C SER A 42 -6.91 -11.17 -7.41
N PRO A 43 -7.44 -11.86 -6.38
CA PRO A 43 -7.87 -11.21 -5.16
C PRO A 43 -6.68 -10.60 -4.42
N LEU A 44 -6.91 -9.45 -3.78
CA LEU A 44 -5.94 -8.80 -2.92
C LEU A 44 -6.22 -9.17 -1.47
N ILE A 45 -5.22 -9.72 -0.78
CA ILE A 45 -5.34 -10.18 0.61
C ILE A 45 -4.31 -9.41 1.44
N PRO A 46 -4.73 -8.48 2.31
CA PRO A 46 -3.81 -7.81 3.21
C PRO A 46 -3.25 -8.79 4.25
N VAL A 47 -1.94 -8.70 4.49
CA VAL A 47 -1.24 -9.50 5.51
C VAL A 47 -0.33 -8.59 6.30
N PHE A 48 -0.37 -8.72 7.63
CA PHE A 48 0.49 -7.97 8.54
C PHE A 48 1.13 -8.91 9.55
N CYS A 49 2.38 -8.61 9.92
CA CYS A 49 3.15 -9.37 10.88
C CYS A 49 3.36 -8.51 12.13
N TYR A 50 3.09 -9.08 13.31
CA TYR A 50 3.24 -8.39 14.58
C TYR A 50 4.18 -9.19 15.50
N PRO A 51 5.15 -8.56 16.16
CA PRO A 51 5.93 -9.24 17.19
C PRO A 51 5.03 -9.58 18.39
N THR A 52 5.33 -10.69 19.06
CA THR A 52 4.69 -11.09 20.31
C THR A 52 5.69 -10.99 21.47
N SER A 53 5.19 -10.96 22.71
CA SER A 53 6.01 -11.00 23.92
C SER A 53 6.84 -12.28 24.08
N SER A 54 6.49 -13.35 23.34
CA SER A 54 7.14 -14.66 23.42
C SER A 54 8.24 -14.87 22.39
N HIS A 55 8.87 -13.79 21.88
CA HIS A 55 9.86 -13.84 20.78
C HIS A 55 9.35 -14.56 19.53
N ALA A 56 8.04 -14.47 19.27
CA ALA A 56 7.41 -15.02 18.08
C ALA A 56 6.73 -13.92 17.27
N TYR A 57 6.15 -14.31 16.14
CA TYR A 57 5.41 -13.40 15.26
C TYR A 57 3.98 -13.90 15.06
N HIS A 58 3.02 -12.97 15.15
CA HIS A 58 1.64 -13.20 14.80
C HIS A 58 1.36 -12.67 13.40
N LEU A 59 1.09 -13.58 12.46
CA LEU A 59 0.62 -13.23 11.12
C LEU A 59 -0.89 -13.05 11.12
N LYS A 60 -1.33 -11.84 10.81
CA LYS A 60 -2.74 -11.50 10.61
C LYS A 60 -3.05 -11.44 9.13
N ILE A 61 -3.80 -12.42 8.65
CA ILE A 61 -4.31 -12.51 7.28
C ILE A 61 -5.74 -12.00 7.28
N PHE A 62 -6.03 -10.98 6.47
CA PHE A 62 -7.36 -10.39 6.37
C PHE A 62 -8.17 -11.09 5.28
N SER A 63 -9.48 -10.85 5.25
CA SER A 63 -10.32 -11.27 4.13
C SER A 63 -9.88 -10.57 2.83
N PRO A 64 -10.11 -11.20 1.65
CA PRO A 64 -9.91 -10.53 0.37
C PRO A 64 -10.63 -9.19 0.30
N LEU A 65 -9.99 -8.20 -0.29
CA LEU A 65 -10.59 -6.88 -0.47
C LEU A 65 -11.77 -6.95 -1.43
N SER A 66 -12.90 -6.37 -1.03
CA SER A 66 -14.04 -6.11 -1.92
C SER A 66 -13.84 -4.75 -2.57
N ILE A 67 -13.51 -4.75 -3.86
CA ILE A 67 -13.22 -3.54 -4.62
C ILE A 67 -14.17 -3.49 -5.82
N THR A 68 -15.05 -2.49 -5.83
CA THR A 68 -15.91 -2.21 -6.99
C THR A 68 -15.11 -1.42 -8.02
N LEU A 69 -14.97 -1.96 -9.23
CA LEU A 69 -14.33 -1.30 -10.36
C LEU A 69 -15.39 -0.65 -11.26
N GLY A 70 -15.09 0.48 -11.88
CA GLY A 70 -16.01 1.19 -12.79
C GLY A 70 -15.44 2.38 -13.56
N GLY A 71 -14.19 2.77 -13.29
CA GLY A 71 -13.45 3.80 -14.01
C GLY A 71 -12.48 3.23 -15.05
N ASN A 72 -11.69 4.12 -15.64
CA ASN A 72 -10.62 3.71 -16.55
C ASN A 72 -9.43 3.09 -15.78
N TYR A 73 -8.52 2.45 -16.52
CA TYR A 73 -7.39 1.72 -15.94
C TYR A 73 -6.57 2.55 -14.92
N ASN A 74 -6.26 3.81 -15.25
CA ASN A 74 -5.44 4.66 -14.37
C ASN A 74 -6.22 5.06 -13.11
N GLN A 75 -7.51 5.33 -13.23
CA GLN A 75 -8.38 5.61 -12.08
C GLN A 75 -8.48 4.41 -11.14
N GLU A 76 -8.59 3.19 -11.68
CA GLU A 76 -8.65 1.98 -10.87
C GLU A 76 -7.31 1.66 -10.19
N VAL A 77 -6.18 1.87 -10.89
CA VAL A 77 -4.85 1.76 -10.27
C VAL A 77 -4.73 2.71 -9.08
N LEU A 78 -5.10 3.98 -9.26
CA LEU A 78 -5.05 4.96 -8.18
C LEU A 78 -5.96 4.56 -7.01
N LYS A 79 -7.20 4.14 -7.30
CA LYS A 79 -8.19 3.73 -6.30
C LYS A 79 -7.69 2.55 -5.46
N ILE A 80 -7.20 1.49 -6.10
CA ILE A 80 -6.70 0.30 -5.40
C ILE A 80 -5.49 0.67 -4.54
N THR A 81 -4.52 1.40 -5.09
CA THR A 81 -3.33 1.82 -4.34
C THR A 81 -3.70 2.68 -3.13
N GLN A 82 -4.69 3.57 -3.26
CA GLN A 82 -5.20 4.39 -2.17
C GLN A 82 -5.87 3.54 -1.07
N ILE A 83 -6.69 2.56 -1.44
CA ILE A 83 -7.34 1.63 -0.50
C ILE A 83 -6.28 0.85 0.29
N CYS A 84 -5.30 0.26 -0.40
CA CYS A 84 -4.21 -0.47 0.24
C CYS A 84 -3.40 0.42 1.20
N THR A 85 -3.09 1.64 0.77
CA THR A 85 -2.38 2.63 1.61
C THR A 85 -3.19 2.98 2.86
N LYS A 86 -4.52 3.11 2.75
CA LYS A 86 -5.39 3.39 3.91
C LYS A 86 -5.44 2.24 4.91
N ILE A 87 -5.39 1.00 4.43
CA ILE A 87 -5.30 -0.19 5.29
C ILE A 87 -3.98 -0.19 6.06
N ILE A 88 -2.87 0.16 5.38
CA ILE A 88 -1.56 0.33 6.02
C ILE A 88 -1.62 1.41 7.10
N GLU A 89 -2.15 2.60 6.81
CA GLU A 89 -2.36 3.65 7.83
C GLU A 89 -3.12 3.12 9.04
N THR A 90 -4.19 2.35 8.79
CA THR A 90 -5.04 1.79 9.85
C THR A 90 -4.26 0.83 10.74
N GLN A 91 -3.38 0.01 10.19
CA GLN A 91 -2.55 -0.88 11.01
C GLN A 91 -1.44 -0.13 11.74
N ILE A 92 -0.79 0.82 11.07
CA ILE A 92 0.23 1.67 11.69
C ILE A 92 -0.36 2.42 12.89
N ARG A 93 -1.55 3.02 12.76
CA ARG A 93 -2.21 3.73 13.87
C ARG A 93 -2.47 2.87 15.10
N LYS A 94 -2.61 1.56 14.94
CA LYS A 94 -2.83 0.64 16.06
C LYS A 94 -1.55 0.36 16.82
N ASN A 95 -0.43 0.22 16.11
CA ASN A 95 0.88 -0.10 16.70
C ASN A 95 1.99 0.63 15.93
N PRO A 96 2.14 1.95 16.11
CA PRO A 96 3.08 2.74 15.31
C PRO A 96 4.53 2.32 15.53
N ASP A 97 4.88 1.86 16.72
CA ASP A 97 6.23 1.46 17.10
C ASP A 97 6.72 0.20 16.37
N TYR A 98 5.80 -0.63 15.86
CA TYR A 98 6.14 -1.84 15.11
C TYR A 98 6.42 -1.58 13.64
N TRP A 99 6.14 -0.37 13.15
CA TRP A 99 6.35 -0.04 11.75
C TRP A 99 7.81 0.33 11.48
N PHE A 100 8.34 -0.14 10.34
CA PHE A 100 9.72 0.11 9.97
C PHE A 100 9.89 1.49 9.32
N TRP A 101 9.95 2.55 10.14
CA TRP A 101 9.98 3.97 9.72
C TRP A 101 11.25 4.45 8.99
N PHE A 102 12.10 3.54 8.52
CA PHE A 102 13.36 3.89 7.84
C PHE A 102 13.14 4.56 6.48
N HIS A 103 12.04 4.23 5.78
CA HIS A 103 11.72 4.81 4.50
C HIS A 103 10.98 6.14 4.66
N ASN A 104 11.60 7.24 4.23
CA ASN A 104 10.90 8.53 4.13
C ASN A 104 9.84 8.47 3.02
N ARG A 105 8.59 8.17 3.40
CA ARG A 105 7.42 8.03 2.52
C ARG A 105 7.04 9.29 1.76
N TRP A 106 7.49 10.44 2.23
CA TRP A 106 7.17 11.75 1.67
C TRP A 106 8.35 12.39 0.93
N LYS A 107 9.45 11.64 0.72
CA LYS A 107 10.66 12.15 0.06
C LYS A 107 10.37 12.65 -1.36
N THR A 108 9.68 11.84 -2.17
CA THR A 108 9.29 12.24 -3.52
C THR A 108 7.97 12.99 -3.46
N ARG A 109 7.94 14.24 -3.96
CA ARG A 109 6.74 15.09 -4.01
C ARG A 109 6.11 15.12 -5.42
N PRO A 110 4.80 15.38 -5.54
CA PRO A 110 4.17 15.81 -6.80
C PRO A 110 4.86 17.06 -7.36
N GLU A 111 4.83 17.25 -8.68
CA GLU A 111 5.49 18.43 -9.32
C GLU A 111 4.86 19.74 -8.87
N GLU A 112 3.56 19.73 -8.56
CA GLU A 112 2.83 20.91 -8.11
C GLU A 112 3.26 21.39 -6.71
N GLU A 113 4.04 20.58 -5.99
CA GLU A 113 4.52 20.85 -4.64
C GLU A 113 6.03 21.12 -4.56
N ASP A 114 6.75 21.13 -5.69
CA ASP A 114 8.21 21.35 -5.77
C ASP A 114 8.60 22.86 -5.61
N ALA A 115 7.76 23.67 -4.95
CA ALA A 115 7.98 25.11 -4.75
C ALA A 115 9.23 25.45 -3.93
#